data_AF-A0A955G3B9-F1
#
_entry.id   AF-A0A955G3B9-F1
#
_cell.length_a   1.000
_cell.length_b   1.000
_cell.length_c   1.000
_cell.angle_alpha   90.00
_cell.angle_beta   90.00
_cell.angle_gamma   90.00
#
_symmetry.space_group_name_H-M   'P 1'
#
loop_
_entity.id
_entity.type
_entity.pdbx_description
1 polymer ?
#
loop_
_entity_poly.entity_id
_entity_poly.type
_entity_poly.pdbx_seq_one_letter_code
_entity_poly.pdbx_strand_id
1 'polypeptide(L)'
;MEQSSVGLRKRQQIGKANQTMFLAIAGVSVVVGICVVAAVFLGQRILFGEKVLGEKAKTETTLQKNLAVVDDLKGNIRVLNTDEALQSVKLNDSDSALQSVLDALPADANSTGMAASLQLKILGVVPDVNIDSLKVEPVSGIEISSSDTTAADSSEYGSGKIGFSFTVSTRSGNAEGLKQILLNIERSIRPFNITNLNIESQGSRIVMSVTGSGYYELEKTVQLQDKVVKQ
;
A
#
# COMPACT_ATOMS: atom_id res chain seq x y z
N MET A 1 -30.75 61.73 -79.72
CA MET A 1 -30.07 60.46 -79.36
C MET A 1 -29.28 60.55 -78.03
N GLU A 2 -29.65 61.40 -77.07
CA GLU A 2 -28.83 61.61 -75.85
C GLU A 2 -29.34 60.91 -74.57
N GLN A 3 -30.56 60.36 -74.54
CA GLN A 3 -31.11 59.83 -73.28
C GLN A 3 -30.65 58.40 -72.92
N SER A 4 -30.16 57.60 -73.88
CA SER A 4 -29.69 56.22 -73.60
C SER A 4 -28.30 56.16 -72.97
N SER A 5 -27.44 57.15 -73.23
CA SER A 5 -26.04 57.18 -72.75
C SER A 5 -25.92 57.56 -71.26
N VAL A 6 -26.83 58.40 -70.75
CA VAL A 6 -26.87 58.81 -69.34
C VAL A 6 -27.32 57.65 -68.44
N GLY A 7 -28.28 56.83 -68.91
CA GLY A 7 -28.73 55.63 -68.21
C GLY A 7 -27.64 54.54 -68.10
N LEU A 8 -26.83 54.37 -69.15
CA LEU A 8 -25.70 53.43 -69.16
C LEU A 8 -24.55 53.88 -68.23
N ARG A 9 -24.22 55.18 -68.20
CA ARG A 9 -23.19 55.72 -67.30
C ARG A 9 -23.58 55.62 -65.82
N LYS A 10 -24.85 55.90 -65.46
CA LYS A 10 -25.37 55.68 -64.09
C LYS A 10 -25.33 54.20 -63.69
N ARG A 11 -25.71 53.29 -64.59
CA ARG A 11 -25.65 51.83 -64.34
C ARG A 11 -24.21 51.34 -64.15
N GLN A 12 -23.25 51.86 -64.93
CA GLN A 12 -21.83 51.51 -64.77
C GLN A 12 -21.22 52.08 -63.48
N GLN A 13 -21.61 53.29 -63.05
CA GLN A 13 -21.17 53.84 -61.77
C GLN A 13 -21.75 53.07 -60.58
N ILE A 14 -23.01 52.65 -60.64
CA ILE A 14 -23.64 51.79 -59.62
C ILE A 14 -22.95 50.42 -59.57
N GLY A 15 -22.63 49.83 -60.73
CA GLY A 15 -21.88 48.57 -60.80
C GLY A 15 -20.47 48.67 -60.23
N LYS A 16 -19.72 49.74 -60.55
CA LYS A 16 -18.37 49.98 -60.00
C LYS A 16 -18.39 50.27 -58.50
N ALA A 17 -19.35 51.05 -58.01
CA ALA A 17 -19.51 51.35 -56.59
C ALA A 17 -19.82 50.07 -55.79
N ASN A 18 -20.72 49.22 -56.30
CA ASN A 18 -21.03 47.92 -55.68
C ASN A 18 -19.81 46.99 -55.69
N GLN A 19 -18.99 47.01 -56.74
CA GLN A 19 -17.78 46.20 -56.82
C GLN A 19 -16.69 46.68 -55.83
N THR A 20 -16.52 47.99 -55.64
CA THR A 20 -15.58 48.54 -54.65
C THR A 20 -16.03 48.28 -53.22
N MET A 21 -17.35 48.33 -52.96
CA MET A 21 -17.91 48.00 -51.65
C MET A 21 -17.75 46.51 -51.35
N PHE A 22 -18.00 45.64 -52.32
CA PHE A 22 -17.78 44.19 -52.18
C PHE A 22 -16.32 43.84 -51.94
N LEU A 23 -15.38 44.47 -52.65
CA LEU A 23 -13.94 44.23 -52.47
C LEU A 23 -13.45 44.69 -51.08
N ALA A 24 -13.97 45.81 -50.57
CA ALA A 24 -13.68 46.29 -49.22
C ALA A 24 -14.23 45.33 -48.15
N ILE A 25 -15.47 44.86 -48.30
CA ILE A 25 -16.11 43.91 -47.37
C ILE A 25 -15.37 42.56 -47.40
N ALA A 26 -14.95 42.09 -48.57
CA ALA A 26 -14.15 40.87 -48.72
C ALA A 26 -12.80 40.98 -48.01
N GLY A 27 -12.11 42.12 -48.14
CA GLY A 27 -10.86 42.39 -47.41
C GLY A 27 -11.05 42.36 -45.89
N VAL A 28 -12.11 42.99 -45.39
CA VAL A 28 -12.43 42.99 -43.95
C VAL A 28 -12.81 41.58 -43.45
N SER A 29 -13.54 40.79 -44.26
CA SER A 29 -13.94 39.43 -43.90
C SER A 29 -12.76 38.48 -43.68
N VAL A 30 -11.69 38.60 -44.48
CA VAL A 30 -10.48 37.79 -44.31
C VAL A 30 -9.76 38.14 -43.00
N VAL A 31 -9.63 39.43 -42.70
CA VAL A 31 -8.99 39.89 -41.45
C VAL A 31 -9.79 39.44 -40.23
N VAL A 32 -11.12 39.56 -40.27
CA VAL A 32 -12.00 39.10 -39.18
C VAL A 32 -11.93 37.58 -39.01
N GLY A 33 -11.86 36.82 -40.11
CA GLY A 33 -11.70 35.36 -40.07
C GLY A 33 -10.42 34.92 -39.34
N ILE A 34 -9.29 35.58 -39.61
CA ILE A 34 -8.01 35.30 -38.93
C ILE A 34 -8.10 35.65 -37.44
N CYS A 35 -8.72 36.78 -37.09
CA CYS A 35 -8.92 37.17 -35.69
C CYS A 35 -9.79 36.19 -34.91
N VAL A 36 -10.86 35.67 -35.51
CA VAL A 36 -11.75 34.69 -34.86
C VAL A 36 -11.01 33.38 -34.59
N VAL A 37 -10.25 32.88 -35.57
CA VAL A 37 -9.46 31.65 -35.39
C VAL A 37 -8.41 31.85 -34.29
N ALA A 38 -7.71 32.98 -34.28
CA ALA A 38 -6.75 33.31 -33.22
C ALA A 38 -7.41 33.36 -31.83
N ALA A 39 -8.61 33.94 -31.70
CA ALA A 39 -9.34 34.01 -30.44
C ALA A 39 -9.75 32.61 -29.93
N VAL A 40 -10.21 31.72 -30.81
CA VAL A 40 -10.56 30.34 -30.45
C VAL A 40 -9.33 29.55 -29.99
N PHE A 41 -8.21 29.65 -30.71
CA PHE A 41 -6.96 28.98 -30.31
C PHE A 41 -6.43 29.49 -28.97
N LEU A 42 -6.52 30.80 -28.71
CA LEU A 42 -6.08 31.39 -27.45
C LEU A 42 -6.98 30.95 -26.29
N GLY A 43 -8.30 30.92 -26.50
CA GLY A 43 -9.26 30.43 -25.51
C GLY A 43 -9.05 28.97 -25.14
N GLN A 44 -8.81 28.09 -26.13
CA GLN A 44 -8.43 26.70 -25.87
C GLN A 44 -7.15 26.61 -25.05
N ARG A 45 -6.10 27.35 -25.42
CA ARG A 45 -4.84 27.36 -24.66
C ARG A 45 -4.99 27.86 -23.23
N ILE A 46 -5.84 28.86 -22.98
CA ILE A 46 -6.12 29.36 -21.63
C ILE A 46 -6.83 28.28 -20.80
N LEU A 47 -7.86 27.62 -21.35
CA LEU A 47 -8.56 26.53 -20.67
C LEU A 47 -7.66 25.32 -20.38
N PHE A 48 -6.76 24.96 -21.30
CA PHE A 48 -5.75 23.93 -21.05
C PHE A 48 -4.75 24.36 -19.98
N GLY A 49 -4.31 25.62 -20.01
CA GLY A 49 -3.45 26.21 -18.98
C GLY A 49 -4.10 26.14 -17.61
N GLU A 50 -5.36 26.56 -17.48
CA GLU A 50 -6.14 26.47 -16.24
C GLU A 50 -6.33 25.03 -15.77
N LYS A 51 -6.60 24.09 -16.68
CA LYS A 51 -6.74 22.67 -16.34
C LYS A 51 -5.42 22.08 -15.82
N VAL A 52 -4.29 22.45 -16.41
CA VAL A 52 -2.95 22.04 -15.97
C VAL A 52 -2.57 22.72 -14.65
N LEU A 53 -2.85 24.01 -14.47
CA LEU A 53 -2.64 24.71 -13.20
C LEU A 53 -3.52 24.15 -12.09
N GLY A 54 -4.77 23.79 -12.39
CA GLY A 54 -5.67 23.15 -11.43
C GLY A 54 -5.18 21.79 -10.97
N GLU A 55 -4.65 20.97 -11.88
CA GLU A 55 -4.09 19.66 -11.51
C GLU A 55 -2.72 19.81 -10.78
N LYS A 56 -1.91 20.82 -11.13
CA LYS A 56 -0.70 21.21 -10.38
C LYS A 56 -1.04 21.68 -8.95
N ALA A 57 -2.08 22.51 -8.79
CA ALA A 57 -2.53 22.97 -7.48
C ALA A 57 -3.11 21.84 -6.62
N LYS A 58 -3.80 20.85 -7.22
CA LYS A 58 -4.21 19.62 -6.51
C LYS A 58 -3.01 18.79 -6.07
N THR A 59 -1.96 18.73 -6.87
CA THR A 59 -0.73 18.03 -6.50
C THR A 59 -0.04 18.75 -5.35
N GLU A 60 0.08 20.08 -5.41
CA GLU A 60 0.66 20.89 -4.33
C GLU A 60 -0.13 20.78 -3.02
N THR A 61 -1.46 20.84 -3.08
CA THR A 61 -2.30 20.64 -1.88
C THR A 61 -2.24 19.22 -1.33
N THR A 62 -2.09 18.21 -2.18
CA THR A 62 -1.89 16.82 -1.74
C THR A 62 -0.52 16.65 -1.11
N LEU A 63 0.53 17.26 -1.66
CA LEU A 63 1.88 17.26 -1.08
C LEU A 63 1.94 18.01 0.25
N GLN A 64 1.28 19.17 0.36
CA GLN A 64 1.19 19.90 1.63
C GLN A 64 0.41 19.10 2.68
N LYS A 65 -0.70 18.45 2.31
CA LYS A 65 -1.44 17.57 3.22
C LYS A 65 -0.60 16.38 3.67
N ASN A 66 0.13 15.75 2.76
CA ASN A 66 1.02 14.64 3.11
C ASN A 66 2.17 15.11 4.02
N LEU A 67 2.72 16.29 3.78
CA LEU A 67 3.77 16.88 4.62
C LEU A 67 3.26 17.23 6.03
N ALA A 68 2.03 17.74 6.15
CA ALA A 68 1.40 17.95 7.45
C ALA A 68 1.11 16.62 8.19
N VAL A 69 0.70 15.58 7.46
CA VAL A 69 0.50 14.23 8.00
C VAL A 69 1.82 13.63 8.51
N VAL A 70 2.97 14.00 7.95
CA VAL A 70 4.29 13.55 8.46
C VAL A 70 4.57 14.10 9.86
N ASP A 71 4.24 15.37 10.12
CA ASP A 71 4.42 15.97 11.44
C ASP A 71 3.46 15.36 12.48
N ASP A 72 2.21 15.11 12.09
CA ASP A 72 1.24 14.39 12.94
C ASP A 72 1.68 12.94 13.19
N LEU A 73 2.21 12.24 12.18
CA LEU A 73 2.79 10.89 12.35
C LEU A 73 3.97 10.92 13.30
N LYS A 74 4.84 11.93 13.22
CA LYS A 74 5.97 12.09 14.13
C LYS A 74 5.50 12.36 15.56
N GLY A 75 4.43 13.14 15.71
CA GLY A 75 3.74 13.35 16.99
C GLY A 75 3.21 12.04 17.57
N ASN A 76 2.48 11.26 16.78
CA ASN A 76 1.93 9.96 17.18
C ASN A 76 3.05 8.95 17.50
N ILE A 77 4.11 8.86 16.69
CA ILE A 77 5.29 8.03 16.98
C ILE A 77 5.91 8.40 18.32
N ARG A 78 5.99 9.69 18.65
CA ARG A 78 6.53 10.14 19.93
C ARG A 78 5.63 9.72 21.10
N VAL A 79 4.32 9.85 20.96
CA VAL A 79 3.34 9.40 21.97
C VAL A 79 3.44 7.89 22.18
N LEU A 80 3.45 7.11 21.10
CA LEU A 80 3.59 5.65 21.17
C LEU A 80 4.95 5.22 21.74
N ASN A 81 6.04 5.92 21.45
CA ASN A 81 7.35 5.62 22.05
C ASN A 81 7.42 5.96 23.55
N THR A 82 6.58 6.88 24.03
CA THR A 82 6.45 7.21 25.46
C THR A 82 5.43 6.37 26.21
N ASP A 83 4.71 5.48 25.52
CA ASP A 83 3.72 4.60 26.15
C ASP A 83 4.41 3.56 27.06
N GLU A 84 3.97 3.50 28.31
CA GLU A 84 4.51 2.64 29.35
C GLU A 84 4.31 1.15 29.02
N ALA A 85 3.19 0.80 28.37
CA ALA A 85 2.92 -0.56 27.91
C ALA A 85 3.91 -0.99 26.83
N LEU A 86 4.30 -0.09 25.92
CA LEU A 86 5.29 -0.39 24.88
C LEU A 86 6.73 -0.38 25.42
N GLN A 87 7.03 0.47 26.41
CA GLN A 87 8.33 0.47 27.08
C GLN A 87 8.64 -0.85 27.79
N SER A 88 7.63 -1.52 28.34
CA SER A 88 7.79 -2.84 28.97
C SER A 88 8.15 -3.98 28.01
N VAL A 89 7.97 -3.77 26.70
CA VAL A 89 8.27 -4.75 25.63
C VAL A 89 9.57 -4.39 24.89
N LYS A 90 10.34 -3.41 25.38
CA LYS A 90 11.68 -3.09 24.84
C LYS A 90 12.64 -4.25 25.07
N LEU A 91 13.35 -4.64 24.01
CA LEU A 91 14.39 -5.67 24.07
C LEU A 91 15.67 -5.19 24.73
N ASN A 92 16.02 -3.92 24.57
CA ASN A 92 17.20 -3.29 25.17
C ASN A 92 16.86 -1.86 25.66
N ASP A 93 17.60 -1.38 26.65
CA ASP A 93 17.43 -0.01 27.15
C ASP A 93 17.75 1.06 26.09
N SER A 94 18.58 0.74 25.10
CA SER A 94 19.03 1.65 24.02
C SER A 94 18.09 1.75 22.83
N ASP A 95 17.19 0.78 22.60
CA ASP A 95 16.37 0.71 21.38
C ASP A 95 14.99 1.33 21.63
N SER A 96 14.34 1.90 20.60
CA SER A 96 12.96 2.41 20.77
C SER A 96 11.94 1.26 20.88
N ALA A 97 10.86 1.45 21.63
CA ALA A 97 9.83 0.41 21.78
C ALA A 97 9.20 0.03 20.43
N LEU A 98 9.03 1.00 19.53
CA LEU A 98 8.54 0.77 18.18
C LEU A 98 9.53 0.00 17.32
N GLN A 99 10.83 0.26 17.44
CA GLN A 99 11.85 -0.54 16.74
C GLN A 99 11.85 -1.99 17.23
N SER A 100 11.65 -2.21 18.53
CA SER A 100 11.48 -3.55 19.11
C SER A 100 10.29 -4.30 18.50
N VAL A 101 9.14 -3.63 18.35
CA VAL A 101 7.93 -4.20 17.74
C VAL A 101 8.06 -4.40 16.24
N LEU A 102 8.75 -3.50 15.53
CA LEU A 102 9.01 -3.65 14.10
C LEU A 102 10.03 -4.75 13.81
N ASP A 103 11.06 -4.90 14.64
CA ASP A 103 12.04 -6.00 14.51
C ASP A 103 11.44 -7.36 14.92
N ALA A 104 10.46 -7.33 15.83
CA ALA A 104 9.65 -8.48 16.20
C ALA A 104 8.76 -8.99 15.05
N LEU A 105 8.41 -8.13 14.08
CA LEU A 105 7.55 -8.45 12.96
C LEU A 105 8.38 -8.66 11.68
N PRO A 106 8.46 -9.88 11.14
CA PRO A 106 9.14 -10.11 9.87
C PRO A 106 8.50 -9.26 8.75
N ALA A 107 9.34 -8.61 7.94
CA ALA A 107 8.91 -7.83 6.78
C ALA A 107 8.27 -8.69 5.67
N ASP A 108 8.62 -9.98 5.65
CA ASP A 108 8.08 -10.97 4.72
C ASP A 108 7.51 -12.15 5.48
N ALA A 109 6.49 -12.79 4.90
CA ALA A 109 6.02 -14.06 5.42
C ALA A 109 7.12 -15.11 5.26
N ASN A 110 7.59 -15.66 6.39
CA ASN A 110 8.68 -16.64 6.44
C ASN A 110 8.30 -17.82 7.33
N SER A 111 7.53 -18.76 6.78
CA SER A 111 7.09 -19.99 7.47
C SER A 111 8.26 -20.90 7.82
N THR A 112 9.27 -20.99 6.94
CA THR A 112 10.47 -21.83 7.15
C THR A 112 11.31 -21.32 8.31
N GLY A 113 11.57 -20.02 8.36
CA GLY A 113 12.29 -19.36 9.45
C GLY A 113 11.51 -19.42 10.77
N MET A 114 10.19 -19.41 10.71
CA MET A 114 9.35 -19.63 11.89
C MET A 114 9.46 -21.07 12.40
N ALA A 115 9.36 -22.08 11.51
CA ALA A 115 9.55 -23.49 11.88
C ALA A 115 10.93 -23.73 12.51
N ALA A 116 11.99 -23.17 11.93
CA ALA A 116 13.34 -23.23 12.47
C ALA A 116 13.46 -22.56 13.85
N SER A 117 12.80 -21.42 14.06
CA SER A 117 12.82 -20.72 15.35
C SER A 117 12.10 -21.53 16.44
N LEU A 118 10.93 -22.10 16.11
CA LEU A 118 10.20 -22.99 17.02
C LEU A 118 11.07 -24.21 17.38
N GLN A 119 11.69 -24.84 16.40
CA GLN A 119 12.51 -26.04 16.63
C GLN A 119 13.79 -25.72 17.41
N LEU A 120 14.55 -24.69 17.05
CA LEU A 120 15.89 -24.45 17.59
C LEU A 120 15.91 -23.64 18.88
N LYS A 121 14.95 -22.72 19.08
CA LYS A 121 14.97 -21.77 20.20
C LYS A 121 13.90 -22.03 21.25
N ILE A 122 12.80 -22.70 20.88
CA ILE A 122 11.68 -22.95 21.79
C ILE A 122 11.66 -24.40 22.23
N LEU A 123 11.68 -25.33 21.27
CA LEU A 123 11.49 -26.76 21.50
C LEU A 123 12.82 -27.48 21.80
N GLY A 124 13.88 -27.18 21.05
CA GLY A 124 15.18 -27.86 21.14
C GLY A 124 16.10 -27.40 22.27
N VAL A 125 15.70 -26.36 23.02
CA VAL A 125 16.48 -25.83 24.15
C VAL A 125 16.17 -26.58 25.46
N VAL A 126 15.04 -27.29 25.53
CA VAL A 126 14.56 -27.91 26.77
C VAL A 126 15.01 -29.36 26.86
N PRO A 127 15.72 -29.76 27.93
CA PRO A 127 16.14 -31.15 28.11
C PRO A 127 14.94 -32.08 28.38
N ASP A 128 15.04 -33.32 27.89
CA ASP A 128 14.05 -34.40 28.11
C ASP A 128 12.64 -34.15 27.51
N VAL A 129 12.54 -33.34 26.45
CA VAL A 129 11.31 -33.17 25.63
C VAL A 129 11.53 -33.72 24.22
N ASN A 130 10.60 -34.56 23.75
CA ASN A 130 10.60 -35.04 22.36
C ASN A 130 9.59 -34.24 21.53
N ILE A 131 9.97 -33.92 20.30
CA ILE A 131 9.10 -33.27 19.32
C ILE A 131 8.42 -34.39 18.51
N ASP A 132 7.11 -34.54 18.66
CA ASP A 132 6.34 -35.56 17.95
C ASP A 132 5.89 -35.04 16.58
N SER A 133 5.46 -33.78 16.51
CA SER A 133 5.12 -33.13 15.24
C SER A 133 5.33 -31.63 15.30
N LEU A 134 5.70 -31.03 14.16
CA LEU A 134 5.74 -29.59 13.95
C LEU A 134 5.28 -29.33 12.51
N LYS A 135 4.15 -28.63 12.37
CA LYS A 135 3.60 -28.21 11.09
C LYS A 135 3.48 -26.70 11.09
N VAL A 136 4.12 -26.07 10.11
CA VAL A 136 3.92 -24.65 9.82
C VAL A 136 3.31 -24.54 8.43
N GLU A 137 2.23 -23.79 8.33
CA GLU A 137 1.50 -23.63 7.07
C GLU A 137 2.06 -22.43 6.30
N PRO A 138 2.61 -22.65 5.10
CA PRO A 138 3.09 -21.55 4.27
C PRO A 138 1.90 -20.73 3.77
N VAL A 139 2.12 -19.42 3.61
CA VAL A 139 1.08 -18.51 3.12
C VAL A 139 0.98 -18.56 1.60
N SER A 140 -0.22 -18.84 1.10
CA SER A 140 -0.49 -18.92 -0.33
C SER A 140 -0.23 -17.57 -1.03
N GLY A 141 0.52 -17.58 -2.13
CA GLY A 141 0.77 -16.40 -2.97
C GLY A 141 1.96 -15.51 -2.57
N ILE A 142 2.54 -15.71 -1.39
CA ILE A 142 3.77 -15.00 -0.95
C ILE A 142 4.95 -15.97 -0.89
N GLU A 143 4.75 -17.17 -0.34
CA GLU A 143 5.82 -18.18 -0.23
C GLU A 143 5.66 -19.29 -1.27
N ILE A 144 6.75 -19.59 -1.99
CA ILE A 144 6.78 -20.68 -2.97
C ILE A 144 6.90 -22.00 -2.20
N SER A 145 5.77 -22.68 -2.01
CA SER A 145 5.73 -24.03 -1.45
C SER A 145 6.17 -25.04 -2.51
N SER A 146 7.37 -25.62 -2.36
CA SER A 146 7.93 -26.60 -3.31
C SER A 146 7.38 -28.03 -3.12
N SER A 147 6.40 -28.20 -2.24
CA SER A 147 5.82 -29.50 -1.90
C SER A 147 4.31 -29.36 -1.77
N ASP A 148 3.61 -30.36 -2.30
CA ASP A 148 2.17 -30.58 -2.46
C ASP A 148 1.37 -30.54 -1.14
N THR A 149 1.51 -29.45 -0.38
CA THR A 149 0.75 -29.15 0.82
C THR A 149 -0.22 -28.03 0.47
N THR A 150 -1.52 -28.29 0.61
CA THR A 150 -2.58 -27.30 0.49
C THR A 150 -2.22 -26.05 1.29
N ALA A 151 -1.80 -25.00 0.60
CA ALA A 151 -1.53 -23.71 1.21
C ALA A 151 -2.83 -23.20 1.82
N ALA A 152 -2.82 -22.83 3.10
CA ALA A 152 -3.97 -22.22 3.73
C ALA A 152 -4.28 -20.92 2.98
N ASP A 153 -5.54 -20.76 2.56
CA ASP A 153 -5.98 -19.54 1.91
C ASP A 153 -5.77 -18.38 2.89
N SER A 154 -5.34 -17.23 2.37
CA SER A 154 -5.18 -15.99 3.13
C SER A 154 -6.45 -15.55 3.88
N SER A 155 -7.59 -16.18 3.55
CA SER A 155 -8.90 -16.01 4.17
C SER A 155 -9.08 -16.78 5.50
N GLU A 156 -8.31 -17.83 5.79
CA GLU A 156 -8.53 -18.68 6.98
C GLU A 156 -7.97 -18.07 8.27
N TYR A 157 -6.92 -17.25 8.15
CA TYR A 157 -6.30 -16.55 9.28
C TYR A 157 -6.35 -15.01 9.19
N GLY A 158 -6.75 -14.46 8.04
CA GLY A 158 -6.71 -13.02 7.75
C GLY A 158 -5.33 -12.56 7.27
N SER A 159 -5.29 -11.48 6.50
CA SER A 159 -4.06 -10.92 5.92
C SER A 159 -2.99 -10.66 7.01
N GLY A 160 -1.76 -11.13 6.81
CA GLY A 160 -0.66 -10.89 7.76
C GLY A 160 -0.47 -11.97 8.84
N LYS A 161 -1.00 -13.19 8.68
CA LYS A 161 -0.81 -14.29 9.65
C LYS A 161 -0.26 -15.58 9.04
N ILE A 162 0.51 -16.33 9.84
CA ILE A 162 1.07 -17.65 9.50
C ILE A 162 0.61 -18.65 10.57
N GLY A 163 -0.07 -19.72 10.15
CA GLY A 163 -0.53 -20.78 11.05
C GLY A 163 0.59 -21.74 11.45
N PHE A 164 0.63 -22.16 12.72
CA PHE A 164 1.50 -23.23 13.18
C PHE A 164 0.79 -24.17 14.14
N SER A 165 1.23 -25.43 14.14
CA SER A 165 0.83 -26.44 15.13
C SER A 165 2.02 -27.32 15.48
N PHE A 166 2.14 -27.67 16.75
CA PHE A 166 3.17 -28.61 17.20
C PHE A 166 2.67 -29.49 18.33
N THR A 167 3.23 -30.70 18.39
CA THR A 167 2.99 -31.67 19.45
C THR A 167 4.33 -32.06 20.06
N VAL A 168 4.41 -32.00 21.38
CA VAL A 168 5.56 -32.46 22.15
C VAL A 168 5.15 -33.46 23.22
N SER A 169 6.03 -34.42 23.49
CA SER A 169 5.85 -35.39 24.56
C SER A 169 7.01 -35.37 25.55
N THR A 170 6.67 -35.49 26.82
CA THR A 170 7.62 -35.62 27.93
C THR A 170 7.29 -36.83 28.77
N ARG A 171 8.25 -37.30 29.56
CA ARG A 171 8.01 -38.33 30.57
C ARG A 171 7.16 -37.74 31.71
N SER A 172 6.28 -38.55 32.32
CA SER A 172 5.30 -38.17 33.36
C SER A 172 5.86 -37.47 34.61
N GLY A 173 7.18 -37.35 34.77
CA GLY A 173 7.84 -36.58 35.83
C GLY A 173 8.53 -35.29 35.39
N ASN A 174 8.53 -34.94 34.09
CA ASN A 174 9.19 -33.75 33.53
C ASN A 174 8.17 -32.71 33.03
N ALA A 175 7.20 -32.37 33.87
CA ALA A 175 6.24 -31.30 33.59
C ALA A 175 6.90 -29.91 33.53
N GLU A 176 8.05 -29.74 34.19
CA GLU A 176 8.81 -28.49 34.17
C GLU A 176 9.37 -28.18 32.78
N GLY A 177 9.71 -29.21 31.99
CA GLY A 177 10.12 -29.04 30.59
C GLY A 177 9.02 -28.43 29.72
N LEU A 178 7.76 -28.89 29.86
CA LEU A 178 6.62 -28.31 29.15
C LEU A 178 6.38 -26.85 29.57
N LYS A 179 6.49 -26.56 30.87
CA LYS A 179 6.38 -25.19 31.39
C LYS A 179 7.49 -24.28 30.86
N GLN A 180 8.73 -24.77 30.75
CA GLN A 180 9.83 -24.01 30.16
C GLN A 180 9.60 -23.71 28.67
N ILE A 181 8.97 -24.63 27.92
CA ILE A 181 8.56 -24.36 26.54
C ILE A 181 7.59 -23.19 26.48
N LEU A 182 6.56 -23.17 27.33
CA LEU A 182 5.60 -22.06 27.39
C LEU A 182 6.29 -20.74 27.77
N LEU A 183 7.20 -20.77 28.75
CA LEU A 183 7.95 -19.59 29.17
C LEU A 183 8.90 -19.08 28.08
N ASN A 184 9.47 -19.98 27.28
CA ASN A 184 10.27 -19.60 26.10
C ASN A 184 9.43 -19.00 24.98
N ILE A 185 8.17 -19.45 24.80
CA ILE A 185 7.21 -18.82 23.88
C ILE A 185 6.84 -17.43 24.40
N GLU A 186 6.60 -17.27 25.69
CA GLU A 186 6.29 -15.97 26.31
C GLU A 186 7.47 -14.99 26.18
N ARG A 187 8.71 -15.48 26.33
CA ARG A 187 9.92 -14.67 26.17
C ARG A 187 10.33 -14.45 24.70
N SER A 188 9.56 -14.99 23.75
CA SER A 188 9.84 -14.77 22.33
C SER A 188 9.61 -13.31 21.96
N ILE A 189 10.51 -12.77 21.16
CA ILE A 189 10.37 -11.44 20.58
C ILE A 189 9.31 -11.42 19.48
N ARG A 190 9.04 -12.57 18.84
CA ARG A 190 8.00 -12.68 17.80
C ARG A 190 6.63 -12.84 18.46
N PRO A 191 5.60 -12.08 18.02
CA PRO A 191 4.25 -12.21 18.54
C PRO A 191 3.65 -13.54 18.07
N PHE A 192 3.43 -14.45 19.02
CA PHE A 192 2.71 -15.70 18.80
C PHE A 192 1.39 -15.66 19.55
N ASN A 193 0.30 -15.99 18.86
CA ASN A 193 -1.01 -16.16 19.46
C ASN A 193 -1.34 -17.65 19.53
N ILE A 194 -1.49 -18.19 20.74
CA ILE A 194 -1.91 -19.58 20.96
C ILE A 194 -3.44 -19.61 20.96
N THR A 195 -4.00 -20.26 19.94
CA THR A 195 -5.46 -20.42 19.81
C THR A 195 -5.96 -21.58 20.65
N ASN A 196 -5.24 -22.70 20.62
CA ASN A 196 -5.61 -23.91 21.36
C ASN A 196 -4.36 -24.53 22.01
N LEU A 197 -4.52 -24.94 23.27
CA LEU A 197 -3.54 -25.68 24.05
C LEU A 197 -4.26 -26.88 24.66
N ASN A 198 -3.84 -28.09 24.30
CA ASN A 198 -4.33 -29.32 24.91
C ASN A 198 -3.17 -30.07 25.57
N ILE A 199 -3.36 -30.50 26.82
CA ILE A 199 -2.37 -31.26 27.58
C ILE A 199 -3.03 -32.55 28.04
N GLU A 200 -2.50 -33.68 27.59
CA GLU A 200 -3.01 -35.00 27.91
C GLU A 200 -1.94 -35.83 28.60
N SER A 201 -2.30 -36.44 29.73
CA SER A 201 -1.44 -37.39 30.42
C SER A 201 -1.79 -38.81 29.97
N GLN A 202 -0.98 -39.36 29.06
CA GLN A 202 -1.12 -40.72 28.56
C GLN A 202 -0.20 -41.66 29.34
N GLY A 203 -0.70 -42.15 30.49
CA GLY A 203 -0.02 -43.10 31.34
C GLY A 203 1.31 -42.57 31.89
N SER A 204 2.44 -42.95 31.26
CA SER A 204 3.80 -42.55 31.66
C SER A 204 4.34 -41.35 30.89
N ARG A 205 3.55 -40.75 29.99
CA ARG A 205 3.94 -39.61 29.16
C ARG A 205 2.91 -38.48 29.25
N ILE A 206 3.38 -37.24 29.18
CA ILE A 206 2.53 -36.05 29.06
C ILE A 206 2.75 -35.51 27.66
N VAL A 207 1.66 -35.42 26.90
CA VAL A 207 1.63 -34.90 25.53
C VAL A 207 0.98 -33.52 25.57
N MET A 208 1.61 -32.55 24.92
CA MET A 208 1.10 -31.20 24.76
C MET A 208 0.98 -30.89 23.27
N SER A 209 -0.23 -30.53 22.85
CA SER A 209 -0.55 -30.11 21.50
C SER A 209 -0.93 -28.63 21.51
N VAL A 210 -0.24 -27.84 20.71
CA VAL A 210 -0.40 -26.39 20.62
C VAL A 210 -0.72 -26.01 19.18
N THR A 211 -1.76 -25.20 18.99
CA THR A 211 -2.10 -24.59 17.71
C THR A 211 -2.16 -23.09 17.87
N GLY A 212 -1.53 -22.35 16.97
CA GLY A 212 -1.45 -20.90 17.04
C GLY A 212 -1.18 -20.22 15.70
N SER A 213 -1.09 -18.89 15.74
CA SER A 213 -0.73 -18.07 14.59
C SER A 213 0.34 -17.05 14.95
N GLY A 214 1.30 -16.85 14.06
CA GLY A 214 2.26 -15.75 14.08
C GLY A 214 1.84 -14.64 13.12
N TYR A 215 2.43 -13.45 13.27
CA TYR A 215 2.11 -12.27 12.47
C TYR A 215 3.30 -11.84 11.59
N TYR A 216 3.02 -11.21 10.45
CA TYR A 216 4.00 -10.56 9.56
C TYR A 216 3.45 -9.23 9.02
N GLU A 217 4.35 -8.35 8.54
CA GLU A 217 3.95 -7.06 7.97
C GLU A 217 3.46 -7.22 6.52
N LEU A 218 2.34 -6.56 6.17
CA LEU A 218 1.86 -6.53 4.79
C LEU A 218 2.59 -5.43 4.03
N GLU A 219 3.14 -5.78 2.86
CA GLU A 219 3.87 -4.85 2.00
C GLU A 219 3.01 -3.62 1.65
N LYS A 220 3.51 -2.43 2.00
CA LYS A 220 2.91 -1.14 1.61
C LYS A 220 3.72 -0.53 0.47
N THR A 221 3.28 -0.73 -0.76
CA THR A 221 3.91 -0.10 -1.92
C THR A 221 3.39 1.33 -2.14
N VAL A 222 4.27 2.32 -1.95
CA VAL A 222 3.99 3.73 -2.29
C VAL A 222 4.49 3.99 -3.70
N GLN A 223 3.57 4.16 -4.67
CA GLN A 223 3.92 4.46 -6.05
C GLN A 223 3.36 5.83 -6.46
N LEU A 224 4.23 6.73 -6.91
CA LEU A 224 3.85 7.98 -7.58
C LEU A 224 3.48 7.66 -9.02
N GLN A 225 2.21 7.79 -9.39
CA GLN A 225 1.76 7.62 -10.77
C GLN A 225 1.75 8.97 -11.50
N ASP A 226 2.51 9.06 -12.59
CA ASP A 226 2.51 10.22 -13.48
C ASP A 226 1.24 10.23 -14.34
N LYS A 227 0.40 11.24 -14.15
CA LYS A 227 -0.83 11.44 -14.94
C LYS A 227 -0.57 12.43 -16.07
N VAL A 228 -0.50 11.92 -17.31
CA VAL A 228 -0.41 12.76 -18.51
C VAL A 228 -1.79 13.31 -18.85
N VAL A 229 -1.96 14.63 -18.75
CA VAL A 229 -3.16 15.34 -19.21
C VAL A 229 -3.05 15.56 -20.71
N LYS A 230 -3.87 14.86 -21.51
CA LYS A 230 -3.94 15.08 -22.97
C LYS A 230 -4.66 16.40 -23.28
N GLN A 231 -4.15 17.09 -24.31
CA GLN A 231 -4.84 18.17 -25.02
C GLN A 231 -6.13 17.63 -25.63
#